data_AF-A0A1W1VDQ6-F1
#
_entry.id   AF-A0A1W1VDQ6-F1
#
_cell.length_a   1.000
_cell.length_b   1.000
_cell.length_c   1.000
_cell.angle_alpha   90.00
_cell.angle_beta   90.00
_cell.angle_gamma   90.00
#
_symmetry.space_group_name_H-M   'P 1'
#
loop_
_entity.id
_entity.type
_entity.pdbx_description
1 polymer ?
#
loop_
_entity_poly.entity_id
_entity_poly.type
_entity_poly.pdbx_seq_one_letter_code
_entity_poly.pdbx_strand_id
1 'polypeptide(L)' 'MEDLAEQLRQALKAKGITQVQLAEHLQTTQPVISRTLKASVVNDRSHWPAILELLGLELVLQPKLDTPIALAEELERR' A
#
# COMPACT_ATOMS: atom_id res chain seq x y z
N MET A 1 -11.35 -5.77 6.20
CA MET A 1 -10.38 -5.27 5.20
C MET A 1 -9.89 -3.95 5.73
N GLU A 2 -8.67 -3.92 6.22
CA GLU A 2 -8.04 -2.68 6.63
C GLU A 2 -7.87 -1.79 5.38
N ASP A 3 -8.26 -0.52 5.49
CA ASP A 3 -8.23 0.43 4.38
C ASP A 3 -6.76 0.68 4.00
N LEU A 4 -6.37 0.42 2.75
CA LEU A 4 -5.01 0.66 2.24
C LEU A 4 -4.55 2.08 2.54
N ALA A 5 -5.49 3.05 2.51
CA ALA A 5 -5.20 4.43 2.87
C ALA A 5 -4.77 4.58 4.34
N GLU A 6 -5.30 3.75 5.25
CA GLU A 6 -4.92 3.75 6.66
C GLU A 6 -3.54 3.13 6.88
N GLN A 7 -3.24 2.00 6.23
CA GLN A 7 -1.90 1.40 6.27
C GLN A 7 -0.84 2.37 5.74
N LEU A 8 -1.16 3.11 4.68
CA LEU A 8 -0.28 4.17 4.18
C LEU A 8 -0.09 5.30 5.19
N ARG A 9 -1.16 5.77 5.84
CA ARG A 9 -1.04 6.81 6.89
C ARG A 9 -0.14 6.34 8.03
N GLN A 10 -0.23 5.07 8.42
CA GLN A 10 0.66 4.50 9.42
C GLN A 10 2.11 4.43 8.93
N ALA A 11 2.36 4.01 7.70
CA ALA A 11 3.70 4.00 7.10
C ALA A 11 4.31 5.42 7.02
N LEU A 12 3.52 6.42 6.62
CA LEU A 12 3.91 7.83 6.61
C LEU A 12 4.26 8.33 8.02
N LYS A 13 3.41 8.00 9.00
CA LYS A 13 3.65 8.34 10.41
C LYS A 13 4.92 7.68 10.94
N ALA A 14 5.18 6.43 10.60
CA ALA A 14 6.40 5.71 10.98
C ALA A 14 7.67 6.35 10.41
N LYS A 15 7.59 6.95 9.21
CA LYS A 15 8.69 7.71 8.61
C LYS A 15 8.74 9.19 9.01
N GLY A 16 7.77 9.67 9.80
CA GLY A 16 7.69 11.08 10.20
C GLY A 16 7.36 12.04 9.05
N ILE A 17 6.72 11.56 7.97
CA ILE A 17 6.42 12.33 6.76
C ILE A 17 4.92 12.60 6.70
N THR A 18 4.52 13.84 6.41
CA THR A 18 3.12 14.22 6.17
C THR A 18 2.73 14.00 4.70
N GLN A 19 1.43 14.00 4.38
CA GLN A 19 1.00 13.94 2.98
C GLN A 19 1.43 15.17 2.15
N VAL A 20 1.63 16.32 2.80
CA VAL A 20 2.13 17.53 2.14
C VAL A 20 3.59 17.33 1.73
N GLN A 21 4.42 16.88 2.66
CA GLN A 21 5.81 16.55 2.39
C GLN A 21 5.94 15.42 1.37
N LEU A 22 5.06 14.42 1.41
CA LEU A 22 5.01 13.39 0.37
C LEU A 22 4.77 14.00 -1.02
N ALA A 23 3.87 14.97 -1.14
CA ALA A 23 3.63 15.67 -2.41
C ALA A 23 4.87 16.46 -2.85
N GLU A 24 5.57 17.12 -1.92
CA GLU A 24 6.82 17.85 -2.19
C GLU A 24 7.93 16.91 -2.66
N HIS A 25 8.14 15.77 -1.99
CA HIS A 25 9.13 14.77 -2.37
C HIS A 25 8.87 14.20 -3.77
N LEU A 26 7.60 14.02 -4.12
CA LEU A 26 7.17 13.51 -5.41
C LEU A 26 6.98 14.60 -6.46
N GLN A 27 7.40 15.84 -6.16
CA GLN A 27 7.29 17.02 -7.04
C GLN A 27 5.89 17.17 -7.65
N THR A 28 4.87 16.94 -6.82
CA THR A 28 3.46 16.95 -7.21
C THR A 28 2.64 17.77 -6.23
N THR A 29 1.32 17.72 -6.35
CA THR A 29 0.40 18.48 -5.49
C THR A 29 -0.38 17.56 -4.56
N GLN A 30 -0.76 18.08 -3.38
CA GLN A 30 -1.58 17.34 -2.42
C GLN A 30 -2.89 16.78 -3.03
N PRO A 31 -3.62 17.49 -3.92
CA PRO A 31 -4.77 16.91 -4.63
C PRO A 31 -4.42 15.71 -5.53
N VAL A 32 -3.24 15.70 -6.15
CA VAL A 32 -2.77 14.55 -6.95
C VAL A 32 -2.49 13.34 -6.05
N ILE A 33 -1.87 13.56 -4.88
CA ILE A 33 -1.70 12.51 -3.88
C ILE A 33 -3.06 11.98 -3.42
N SER A 34 -3.98 12.86 -3.02
CA SER A 34 -5.34 12.47 -2.59
C SER A 34 -6.09 11.66 -3.65
N ARG A 35 -5.97 12.02 -4.93
CA ARG A 35 -6.52 11.24 -6.06
C ARG A 35 -5.82 9.90 -6.22
N THR A 36 -4.50 9.85 -6.08
CA THR A 36 -3.73 8.60 -6.15
C THR A 36 -4.18 7.63 -5.07
N LEU A 37 -4.35 8.10 -3.83
CA LEU A 37 -4.78 7.26 -2.71
C LEU A 37 -6.19 6.67 -2.87
N LYS A 38 -7.02 7.28 -3.72
CA LYS A 38 -8.35 6.77 -4.08
C LYS A 38 -8.33 5.87 -5.31
N ALA A 39 -7.25 5.87 -6.08
CA ALA A 39 -7.08 5.03 -7.25
C ALA A 39 -6.54 3.65 -6.87
N SER A 40 -6.70 2.68 -7.76
CA SER A 40 -6.14 1.34 -7.60
C SER A 40 -4.60 1.38 -7.48
N VAL A 41 -4.04 0.64 -6.52
CA VAL A 41 -2.59 0.54 -6.28
C VAL A 41 -1.82 -0.05 -7.47
N VAL A 42 -2.48 -0.85 -8.29
CA VAL A 42 -1.90 -1.44 -9.52
C VAL A 42 -1.91 -0.49 -10.72
N ASN A 43 -2.38 0.75 -10.57
CA ASN A 43 -2.37 1.73 -11.65
C ASN A 43 -0.95 2.29 -11.85
N ASP A 44 -0.28 1.79 -12.88
CA ASP A 44 1.08 2.17 -13.30
C ASP A 44 1.21 3.66 -13.67
N ARG A 45 0.15 4.28 -14.18
CA ARG A 45 0.12 5.71 -14.54
C ARG A 45 -0.09 6.63 -13.35
N SER A 46 -0.26 6.09 -12.15
CA SER A 46 -0.44 6.86 -10.91
C SER A 46 0.89 7.07 -10.19
N HIS A 47 0.86 7.82 -9.09
CA HIS A 47 2.07 8.00 -8.26
C HIS A 47 2.32 6.82 -7.31
N TRP A 48 1.49 5.76 -7.35
CA TRP A 48 1.64 4.59 -6.48
C TRP A 48 3.03 3.96 -6.51
N PRO A 49 3.67 3.71 -7.67
CA PRO A 49 5.02 3.15 -7.71
C PRO A 49 6.03 3.98 -6.92
N ALA A 50 6.03 5.30 -7.13
CA ALA A 50 6.94 6.21 -6.44
C ALA A 50 6.63 6.35 -4.94
N ILE A 51 5.35 6.29 -4.55
CA ILE A 51 4.93 6.29 -3.14
C ILE A 51 5.45 5.02 -2.44
N LEU A 52 5.28 3.85 -3.06
CA LEU A 52 5.74 2.58 -2.50
C LEU A 52 7.26 2.55 -2.36
N GLU A 53 7.98 2.99 -3.39
CA GLU A 53 9.45 3.09 -3.37
C GLU A 53 9.95 4.01 -2.25
N LEU A 54 9.38 5.21 -2.12
CA LEU A 54 9.75 6.16 -1.07
C LEU A 54 9.45 5.61 0.34
N LEU A 55 8.35 4.87 0.48
CA LEU A 55 8.00 4.23 1.74
C LEU A 55 8.77 2.92 2.00
N GLY A 56 9.51 2.39 1.02
CA GLY A 56 10.20 1.10 1.13
C GLY A 56 9.21 -0.05 1.24
N LEU A 57 8.07 0.05 0.56
CA LEU A 57 7.00 -0.94 0.53
C LEU A 57 7.02 -1.70 -0.79
N GLU A 58 6.61 -2.96 -0.73
CA GLU A 58 6.48 -3.83 -1.90
C GLU A 58 5.02 -4.26 -2.08
N LEU A 59 4.56 -4.30 -3.34
CA LEU A 59 3.25 -4.82 -3.69
C LEU A 59 3.34 -6.33 -3.92
N VAL A 60 2.73 -7.12 -3.03
CA VAL A 60 2.65 -8.58 -3.17
C VAL A 60 1.26 -8.98 -3.63
N LEU A 61 1.18 -9.67 -4.77
CA LEU A 61 -0.07 -10.29 -5.24
C LEU A 61 -0.16 -11.70 -4.67
N GLN A 62 -1.22 -11.96 -3.90
CA GLN A 62 -1.50 -13.28 -3.36
C GLN A 62 -2.78 -13.85 -4.00
N PRO A 63 -2.80 -15.15 -4.34
CA PRO A 63 -4.03 -15.80 -4.78
C PRO A 63 -5.07 -15.72 -3.67
N LYS A 64 -6.33 -15.49 -4.05
CA LYS A 64 -7.43 -15.62 -3.10
C LYS A 64 -7.48 -17.08 -2.64
N LEU A 65 -7.44 -17.29 -1.34
CA LEU A 65 -7.68 -18.61 -0.77
C LEU A 65 -9.17 -18.91 -0.94
N ASP A 66 -9.53 -19.71 -1.94
CA ASP A 66 -10.89 -20.21 -2.14
C ASP A 66 -11.28 -21.31 -1.13
N THR A 67 -10.44 -21.57 -0.11
CA THR A 67 -10.62 -22.69 0.84
C THR A 67 -10.63 -22.20 2.28
N PRO A 68 -11.66 -22.57 3.09
CA PRO A 68 -11.68 -22.25 4.51
C PRO A 68 -10.64 -23.11 5.24
N ILE A 69 -9.44 -22.55 5.50
CA ILE A 69 -8.45 -22.84 6.58
C ILE A 69 -8.00 -24.31 6.83
N ALA A 70 -8.65 -25.34 6.31
CA ALA A 70 -8.41 -26.74 6.66
C ALA A 70 -7.04 -27.27 6.18
N LEU A 71 -6.35 -26.57 5.28
CA LEU A 71 -5.03 -27.01 4.80
C LEU A 71 -3.86 -26.50 5.66
N ALA A 72 -4.07 -25.48 6.49
CA ALA A 72 -3.01 -24.94 7.35
C ALA A 72 -2.68 -25.91 8.52
N GLU A 73 -3.68 -26.64 9.02
CA GLU A 73 -3.49 -27.61 10.11
C GLU A 73 -2.78 -28.90 9.67
N GLU A 74 -2.82 -29.26 8.38
CA GLU A 74 -2.24 -30.51 7.88
C GLU A 74 -0.72 -30.40 7.65
N LEU A 75 -0.21 -29.19 7.37
CA LEU A 75 1.21 -28.94 7.11
C LEU A 75 2.05 -28.83 8.40
N GLU A 76 1.44 -28.51 9.55
CA GLU A 76 2.13 -28.55 10.85
C GLU A 76 2.22 -29.99 11.43
N ARG A 77 1.54 -30.98 10.83
CA ARG A 77 1.53 -32.38 11.30
C ARG A 77 2.47 -33.33 10.53
N ARG A 78 3.33 -32.81 9.65
CA ARG A 78 4.33 -33.61 8.92
C ARG A 78 5.74 -33.13 9.18
#